data_AF-A0A1H6WIR4-F1
#
_entry.id   AF-A0A1H6WIR4-F1
#
_cell.length_a   1.000
_cell.length_b   1.000
_cell.length_c   1.000
_cell.angle_alpha   90.00
_cell.angle_beta   90.00
_cell.angle_gamma   90.00
#
_symmetry.space_group_name_H-M   'P 1'
#
loop_
_entity.id
_entity.type
_entity.pdbx_description
1 polymer ?
#
loop_
_entity_poly.entity_id
_entity_poly.type
_entity_poly.pdbx_seq_one_letter_code
_entity_poly.pdbx_strand_id
1 'polypeptide(L)'
;MRKIEYLKKGQCIWCLLSKPIVKFKTKPHTIPRTLNNENIGFDICDSCNSFFGTDNNGSIVSYSLDKISKEFFNVHKFLLTNKNSESWKEFKSQFFNYYHKSGKLKIKVDYIRNPSYANEFTRKFKRGIYNMFLQEYHRITENGLDEKFNKIREFVRNNNGDIPLYYLVSNNGIRLTENIDEPLEIHFNDLSLKIIDNYGYYHFTMTGLNFYLFVTDKAYENIDFIEKEANKLIGSGFVFIDFIELKRINQIDFTLNNWGI
;
A
#
# COMPACT_ATOMS: atom_id res chain seq x y z
N MET A 1 -29.31 -22.94 -6.11
CA MET A 1 -28.05 -22.58 -5.44
C MET A 1 -28.19 -21.21 -4.80
N ARG A 2 -27.96 -21.06 -3.48
CA ARG A 2 -27.92 -19.72 -2.85
C ARG A 2 -26.72 -18.96 -3.44
N LYS A 3 -26.93 -17.73 -3.93
CA LYS A 3 -25.82 -16.87 -4.37
C LYS A 3 -24.99 -16.54 -3.13
N ILE A 4 -23.69 -16.84 -3.18
CA ILE A 4 -22.74 -16.46 -2.12
C ILE A 4 -22.70 -14.93 -2.07
N GLU A 5 -22.80 -14.38 -0.87
CA GLU A 5 -22.62 -12.95 -0.61
C GLU A 5 -21.47 -12.76 0.38
N TYR A 6 -20.67 -11.72 0.17
CA TYR A 6 -19.48 -11.38 0.96
C TYR A 6 -19.80 -10.24 1.93
N LEU A 7 -20.59 -10.52 2.96
CA LEU A 7 -21.01 -9.53 3.95
C LEU A 7 -21.13 -10.13 5.34
N LYS A 8 -20.84 -9.33 6.37
CA LYS A 8 -21.13 -9.63 7.78
C LYS A 8 -22.14 -8.63 8.35
N LYS A 9 -21.90 -7.33 8.15
CA LYS A 9 -22.76 -6.23 8.62
C LYS A 9 -23.75 -5.77 7.54
N GLY A 10 -23.44 -5.99 6.25
CA GLY A 10 -24.32 -5.60 5.14
C GLY A 10 -24.28 -4.11 4.80
N GLN A 11 -23.27 -3.40 5.29
CA GLN A 11 -22.96 -1.99 4.99
C GLN A 11 -21.55 -1.91 4.41
N CYS A 12 -21.36 -1.16 3.32
CA CYS A 12 -20.06 -1.10 2.68
C CYS A 12 -19.07 -0.24 3.48
N ILE A 13 -17.89 -0.77 3.80
CA ILE A 13 -16.85 -0.02 4.52
C ILE A 13 -16.32 1.22 3.79
N TRP A 14 -16.56 1.32 2.48
CA TRP A 14 -16.03 2.40 1.64
C TRP A 14 -17.03 3.50 1.33
N CYS A 15 -18.25 3.14 0.91
CA CYS A 15 -19.28 4.12 0.55
C CYS A 15 -20.38 4.26 1.61
N LEU A 16 -20.31 3.48 2.70
CA LEU A 16 -21.27 3.47 3.80
C LEU A 16 -22.72 3.13 3.41
N LEU A 17 -22.98 2.78 2.15
CA LEU A 17 -24.28 2.32 1.68
C LEU A 17 -24.53 0.88 2.12
N SER A 18 -25.78 0.60 2.50
CA SER A 18 -26.23 -0.70 2.97
C SER A 18 -27.13 -1.40 1.95
N LYS A 19 -27.41 -2.68 2.18
CA LYS A 19 -28.51 -3.36 1.47
C LYS A 19 -29.84 -2.63 1.72
N PRO A 20 -30.76 -2.59 0.74
CA PRO A 20 -30.68 -3.18 -0.60
C PRO A 20 -30.02 -2.27 -1.67
N ILE A 21 -29.56 -1.07 -1.29
CA ILE A 21 -29.01 -0.06 -2.22
C ILE A 21 -27.80 -0.60 -2.98
N VAL A 22 -26.94 -1.35 -2.28
CA VAL A 22 -25.76 -1.98 -2.87
C VAL A 22 -25.77 -3.50 -2.73
N LYS A 23 -24.95 -4.17 -3.55
CA LYS A 23 -24.81 -5.63 -3.60
C LYS A 23 -23.40 -6.02 -3.16
N PHE A 24 -23.25 -7.24 -2.64
CA PHE A 24 -22.00 -7.80 -2.13
C PHE A 24 -21.77 -9.21 -2.71
N LYS A 25 -21.84 -9.33 -4.03
CA LYS A 25 -21.81 -10.61 -4.75
C LYS A 25 -20.44 -10.91 -5.35
N THR A 26 -19.61 -9.89 -5.55
CA THR A 26 -18.26 -10.04 -6.11
C THR A 26 -17.25 -10.25 -4.98
N LYS A 27 -16.40 -11.28 -5.13
CA LYS A 27 -15.32 -11.63 -4.19
C LYS A 27 -14.37 -10.44 -4.01
N PRO A 28 -14.26 -9.83 -2.82
CA PRO A 28 -13.34 -8.74 -2.59
C PRO A 28 -12.01 -9.28 -2.08
N HIS A 29 -10.94 -9.05 -2.85
CA HIS A 29 -9.58 -9.33 -2.40
C HIS A 29 -9.07 -8.11 -1.64
N THR A 30 -8.67 -8.30 -0.38
CA THR A 30 -8.21 -7.21 0.48
C THR A 30 -6.78 -6.76 0.16
N ILE A 31 -5.99 -7.70 -0.35
CA ILE A 31 -4.67 -7.53 -0.91
C ILE A 31 -4.72 -8.02 -2.36
N PRO A 32 -4.08 -7.36 -3.34
CA PRO A 32 -4.07 -7.83 -4.72
C PRO A 32 -3.65 -9.30 -4.82
N ARG A 33 -4.41 -10.10 -5.58
CA ARG A 33 -4.30 -11.57 -5.63
C ARG A 33 -2.90 -12.15 -5.86
N THR A 34 -2.02 -11.43 -6.57
CA THR A 34 -0.65 -11.89 -6.83
C THR A 34 0.31 -11.63 -5.68
N LEU A 35 -0.05 -10.74 -4.75
CA LEU A 35 0.68 -10.49 -3.51
C LEU A 35 0.16 -11.40 -2.39
N ASN A 36 -1.16 -11.64 -2.35
CA ASN A 36 -1.78 -12.66 -1.50
C ASN A 36 -3.08 -13.14 -2.17
N ASN A 37 -3.19 -14.45 -2.43
CA ASN A 37 -4.33 -15.05 -3.12
C ASN A 37 -5.45 -15.54 -2.18
N GLU A 38 -5.21 -15.55 -0.87
CA GLU A 38 -6.06 -16.20 0.13
C GLU A 38 -6.98 -15.22 0.87
N ASN A 39 -6.53 -13.97 1.09
CA ASN A 39 -7.27 -13.02 1.91
C ASN A 39 -8.48 -12.44 1.18
N ILE A 40 -9.67 -12.89 1.61
CA ILE A 40 -10.97 -12.44 1.11
C ILE A 40 -11.65 -11.59 2.16
N GLY A 41 -12.06 -10.39 1.77
CA GLY A 41 -12.78 -9.47 2.63
C GLY A 41 -14.29 -9.74 2.65
N PHE A 42 -15.00 -8.90 3.38
CA PHE A 42 -16.45 -8.83 3.41
C PHE A 42 -16.86 -7.37 3.59
N ASP A 43 -18.15 -7.07 3.39
CA ASP A 43 -18.71 -5.72 3.54
C ASP A 43 -18.04 -4.69 2.61
N ILE A 44 -17.63 -5.13 1.42
CA ILE A 44 -17.18 -4.28 0.32
C ILE A 44 -18.14 -4.49 -0.85
N CYS A 45 -18.93 -3.47 -1.18
CA CYS A 45 -19.95 -3.62 -2.21
C CYS A 45 -19.33 -3.78 -3.60
N ASP A 46 -20.08 -4.38 -4.52
CA ASP A 46 -19.65 -4.68 -5.89
C ASP A 46 -19.12 -3.43 -6.61
N SER A 47 -19.73 -2.25 -6.37
CA SER A 47 -19.31 -0.99 -6.99
C SER A 47 -17.96 -0.49 -6.47
N CYS A 48 -17.71 -0.58 -5.16
CA CYS A 48 -16.42 -0.20 -4.57
C CYS A 48 -15.34 -1.23 -4.94
N ASN A 49 -15.67 -2.52 -4.89
CA ASN A 49 -14.76 -3.58 -5.32
C ASN A 49 -14.31 -3.36 -6.79
N SER A 50 -15.27 -3.08 -7.68
CA SER A 50 -14.97 -2.75 -9.08
C SER A 50 -14.13 -1.48 -9.19
N PHE A 51 -14.42 -0.44 -8.42
CA PHE A 51 -13.67 0.82 -8.44
C PHE A 51 -12.18 0.65 -8.14
N PHE A 52 -11.83 -0.19 -7.16
CA PHE A 52 -10.41 -0.42 -6.81
C PHE A 52 -9.65 -1.27 -7.82
N GLY A 53 -10.35 -2.23 -8.45
CA GLY A 53 -9.76 -3.18 -9.38
C GLY A 53 -9.74 -2.77 -10.85
N THR A 54 -10.55 -1.79 -11.28
CA THR A 54 -10.76 -1.46 -12.70
C THR A 54 -9.94 -0.25 -13.14
N ASP A 55 -9.27 -0.36 -14.29
CA ASP A 55 -8.52 0.74 -14.91
C ASP A 55 -9.50 1.86 -15.35
N ASN A 56 -9.11 3.12 -15.18
CA ASN A 56 -9.86 4.30 -15.60
C ASN A 56 -9.12 5.05 -16.71
N ASN A 57 -9.49 4.77 -17.96
CA ASN A 57 -8.90 5.37 -19.16
C ASN A 57 -9.07 6.90 -19.25
N GLY A 58 -9.98 7.50 -18.47
CA GLY A 58 -10.15 8.96 -18.40
C GLY A 58 -9.21 9.66 -17.42
N SER A 59 -8.44 8.92 -16.62
CA SER A 59 -7.49 9.49 -15.65
C SER A 59 -6.07 9.57 -16.23
N ILE A 60 -5.30 10.58 -15.79
CA ILE A 60 -3.89 10.81 -16.21
C ILE A 60 -3.06 9.52 -16.09
N VAL A 61 -3.25 8.81 -14.98
CA VAL A 61 -2.70 7.48 -14.74
C VAL A 61 -3.82 6.48 -14.91
N SER A 62 -3.94 5.78 -16.03
CA SER A 62 -5.11 4.94 -16.30
C SER A 62 -5.28 3.75 -15.35
N TYR A 63 -4.22 3.30 -14.68
CA TYR A 63 -4.25 2.08 -13.88
C TYR A 63 -5.07 2.19 -12.58
N SER A 64 -5.68 1.07 -12.21
CA SER A 64 -6.43 0.91 -10.96
C SER A 64 -5.53 0.97 -9.72
N LEU A 65 -6.13 1.19 -8.55
CA LEU A 65 -5.38 1.24 -7.27
C LEU A 65 -4.71 -0.11 -7.00
N ASP A 66 -5.44 -1.21 -7.19
CA ASP A 66 -4.92 -2.56 -6.97
C ASP A 66 -3.75 -2.87 -7.91
N LYS A 67 -3.84 -2.43 -9.18
CA LYS A 67 -2.79 -2.67 -10.17
C LYS A 67 -1.51 -1.89 -9.87
N ILE A 68 -1.64 -0.65 -9.39
CA ILE A 68 -0.50 0.17 -8.99
C ILE A 68 0.22 -0.45 -7.78
N SER A 69 -0.51 -0.76 -6.71
CA SER A 69 0.07 -1.42 -5.52
C SER A 69 0.68 -2.77 -5.86
N LYS A 70 -0.05 -3.61 -6.62
CA LYS A 70 0.45 -4.90 -7.11
C LYS A 70 1.79 -4.76 -7.81
N GLU A 71 1.87 -3.85 -8.77
CA GLU A 71 3.06 -3.74 -9.60
C GLU A 71 4.25 -3.21 -8.81
N PHE A 72 4.03 -2.19 -7.99
CA PHE A 72 5.05 -1.65 -7.09
C PHE A 72 5.71 -2.75 -6.26
N PHE A 73 4.90 -3.58 -5.62
CA PHE A 73 5.40 -4.61 -4.72
C PHE A 73 5.95 -5.84 -5.43
N ASN A 74 5.39 -6.23 -6.58
CA ASN A 74 5.98 -7.29 -7.40
C ASN A 74 7.37 -6.89 -7.91
N VAL A 75 7.56 -5.62 -8.27
CA VAL A 75 8.87 -5.11 -8.69
C VAL A 75 9.86 -5.14 -7.53
N HIS A 76 9.43 -4.70 -6.34
CA HIS A 76 10.24 -4.77 -5.14
C HIS A 76 10.64 -6.22 -4.80
N LYS A 77 9.68 -7.16 -4.76
CA LYS A 77 9.93 -8.59 -4.53
C LYS A 77 10.90 -9.16 -5.57
N PHE A 78 10.70 -8.85 -6.86
CA PHE A 78 11.61 -9.27 -7.93
C PHE A 78 13.05 -8.76 -7.72
N LEU A 79 13.23 -7.57 -7.14
CA LEU A 79 14.57 -7.05 -6.84
C LEU A 79 15.24 -7.72 -5.64
N LEU A 80 14.47 -8.31 -4.73
CA LEU A 80 14.97 -9.03 -3.56
C LEU A 80 15.28 -10.50 -3.86
N THR A 81 14.61 -11.12 -4.83
CA THR A 81 14.83 -12.52 -5.17
C THR A 81 16.22 -12.75 -5.79
N ASN A 82 16.87 -13.85 -5.40
CA ASN A 82 18.10 -14.31 -6.05
C ASN A 82 17.85 -14.61 -7.53
N LYS A 83 18.54 -13.88 -8.41
CA LYS A 83 18.36 -13.98 -9.86
C LYS A 83 19.39 -14.93 -10.46
N ASN A 84 18.96 -15.78 -11.37
CA ASN A 84 19.89 -16.42 -12.30
C ASN A 84 20.13 -15.49 -13.52
N SER A 85 21.01 -15.89 -14.43
CA SER A 85 21.38 -15.11 -15.62
C SER A 85 20.22 -14.85 -16.59
N GLU A 86 19.08 -15.51 -16.41
CA GLU A 86 17.91 -15.44 -17.29
C GLU A 86 16.66 -14.82 -16.65
N SER A 87 16.59 -14.71 -15.31
CA SER A 87 15.41 -14.21 -14.58
C SER A 87 14.95 -12.81 -15.02
N TRP A 88 15.84 -12.01 -15.59
CA TRP A 88 15.51 -10.68 -16.11
C TRP A 88 14.66 -10.71 -17.39
N LYS A 89 14.70 -11.79 -18.17
CA LYS A 89 13.93 -11.93 -19.42
C LYS A 89 12.42 -12.01 -19.14
N GLU A 90 12.05 -12.48 -17.96
CA GLU A 90 10.67 -12.63 -17.52
C GLU A 90 10.14 -11.38 -16.81
N PHE A 91 11.02 -10.44 -16.43
CA PHE A 91 10.62 -9.20 -15.79
C PHE A 91 9.84 -8.32 -16.77
N LYS A 92 8.55 -8.15 -16.48
CA LYS A 92 7.66 -7.23 -17.19
C LYS A 92 7.03 -6.28 -16.20
N SER A 93 7.35 -5.01 -16.35
CA SER A 93 6.73 -3.93 -15.60
C SER A 93 6.23 -2.85 -16.55
N GLN A 94 5.06 -2.30 -16.26
CA GLN A 94 4.50 -1.10 -16.87
C GLN A 94 5.24 0.16 -16.40
N PHE A 95 5.66 0.19 -15.14
CA PHE A 95 6.21 1.34 -14.42
C PHE A 95 7.74 1.40 -14.41
N PHE A 96 8.43 0.27 -14.54
CA PHE A 96 9.87 0.19 -14.36
C PHE A 96 10.56 -0.52 -15.53
N ASN A 97 11.75 -0.03 -15.87
CA ASN A 97 12.72 -0.66 -16.74
C ASN A 97 13.81 -1.28 -15.88
N TYR A 98 14.11 -2.56 -16.10
CA TYR A 98 15.22 -3.25 -15.45
C TYR A 98 16.37 -3.45 -16.43
N TYR A 99 17.54 -2.90 -16.10
CA TYR A 99 18.76 -2.97 -16.92
C TYR A 99 19.70 -4.02 -16.34
N HIS A 100 19.50 -5.28 -16.71
CA HIS A 100 20.20 -6.45 -16.17
C HIS A 100 21.72 -6.28 -16.06
N LYS A 101 22.39 -5.87 -17.15
CA LYS A 101 23.86 -5.67 -17.18
C LYS A 101 24.39 -4.74 -16.10
N SER A 102 23.57 -3.80 -15.63
CA SER A 102 23.95 -2.79 -14.64
C SER A 102 23.27 -2.97 -13.29
N GLY A 103 22.37 -3.95 -13.16
CA GLY A 103 21.52 -4.11 -11.97
C GLY A 103 20.61 -2.91 -11.66
N LYS A 104 20.43 -1.97 -12.59
CA LYS A 104 19.64 -0.75 -12.39
C LYS A 104 18.15 -1.02 -12.62
N LEU A 105 17.32 -0.58 -11.70
CA LEU A 105 15.90 -0.37 -11.94
C LEU A 105 15.68 1.13 -12.15
N LYS A 106 15.03 1.53 -13.24
CA LYS A 106 14.61 2.91 -13.45
C LYS A 106 13.11 2.93 -13.63
N ILE A 107 12.43 3.87 -12.98
CA ILE A 107 11.04 4.17 -13.36
C ILE A 107 11.07 4.62 -14.82
N LYS A 108 10.10 4.16 -15.63
CA LYS A 108 10.03 4.54 -17.05
C LYS A 108 9.96 6.06 -17.18
N VAL A 109 10.60 6.59 -18.23
CA VAL A 109 10.94 8.02 -18.35
C VAL A 109 9.70 8.93 -18.36
N ASP A 110 8.56 8.43 -18.83
CA ASP A 110 7.30 9.20 -18.89
C ASP A 110 6.77 9.59 -17.50
N TYR A 111 7.14 8.84 -16.45
CA TYR A 111 6.77 9.12 -15.06
C TYR A 111 7.54 10.31 -14.50
N ILE A 112 8.85 10.40 -14.77
CA ILE A 112 9.72 11.42 -14.16
C ILE A 112 9.53 12.78 -14.82
N ARG A 113 9.27 12.82 -16.13
CA ARG A 113 9.22 14.07 -16.90
C ARG A 113 7.89 14.81 -16.80
N ASN A 114 6.82 14.16 -16.33
CA ASN A 114 5.51 14.77 -16.19
C ASN A 114 5.14 14.89 -14.69
N PRO A 115 5.32 16.07 -14.07
CA PRO A 115 5.03 16.28 -12.66
C PRO A 115 3.59 15.90 -12.27
N SER A 116 2.61 16.16 -13.14
CA SER A 116 1.20 15.84 -12.92
C SER A 116 0.97 14.33 -12.90
N TYR A 117 1.59 13.61 -13.83
CA TYR A 117 1.54 12.15 -13.86
C TYR A 117 2.18 11.55 -12.60
N ALA A 118 3.39 11.98 -12.24
CA ALA A 118 4.06 11.48 -11.04
C ALA A 118 3.29 11.79 -9.74
N ASN A 119 2.59 12.94 -9.68
CA ASN A 119 1.75 13.30 -8.55
C ASN A 119 0.55 12.36 -8.44
N GLU A 120 -0.17 12.16 -9.54
CA GLU A 120 -1.33 11.27 -9.57
C GLU A 120 -0.91 9.80 -9.31
N PHE A 121 0.24 9.38 -9.83
CA PHE A 121 0.77 8.04 -9.60
C PHE A 121 1.12 7.81 -8.12
N THR A 122 1.84 8.77 -7.51
CA THR A 122 2.18 8.71 -6.07
C THR A 122 0.91 8.72 -5.22
N ARG A 123 -0.06 9.57 -5.57
CA ARG A 123 -1.35 9.65 -4.87
C ARG A 123 -2.13 8.34 -4.96
N LYS A 124 -2.21 7.73 -6.15
CA LYS A 124 -2.84 6.42 -6.33
C LYS A 124 -2.11 5.32 -5.55
N PHE A 125 -0.78 5.33 -5.52
CA PHE A 125 -0.02 4.41 -4.68
C PHE A 125 -0.37 4.56 -3.21
N LYS A 126 -0.34 5.79 -2.65
CA LYS A 126 -0.76 6.08 -1.27
C LYS A 126 -2.17 5.54 -1.02
N ARG A 127 -3.14 5.85 -1.88
CA ARG A 127 -4.52 5.36 -1.78
C ARG A 127 -4.60 3.83 -1.79
N GLY A 128 -3.77 3.15 -2.57
CA GLY A 128 -3.68 1.69 -2.58
C GLY A 128 -3.16 1.11 -1.27
N ILE A 129 -2.16 1.74 -0.61
CA ILE A 129 -1.69 1.34 0.72
C ILE A 129 -2.82 1.46 1.76
N TYR A 130 -3.49 2.61 1.81
CA TYR A 130 -4.63 2.82 2.70
C TYR A 130 -5.84 1.92 2.39
N ASN A 131 -6.03 1.57 1.12
CA ASN A 131 -7.04 0.59 0.68
C ASN A 131 -6.78 -0.78 1.32
N MET A 132 -5.55 -1.30 1.20
CA MET A 132 -5.18 -2.58 1.81
C MET A 132 -5.32 -2.54 3.33
N PHE A 133 -4.87 -1.46 3.97
CA PHE A 133 -5.00 -1.27 5.43
C PHE A 133 -6.46 -1.40 5.90
N LEU A 134 -7.39 -0.61 5.37
CA LEU A 134 -8.76 -0.58 5.91
C LEU A 134 -9.51 -1.89 5.61
N GLN A 135 -9.27 -2.50 4.46
CA GLN A 135 -9.84 -3.80 4.11
C GLN A 135 -9.33 -4.91 5.04
N GLU A 136 -8.02 -4.99 5.30
CA GLU A 136 -7.46 -5.99 6.22
C GLU A 136 -7.85 -5.72 7.68
N TYR A 137 -7.86 -4.45 8.09
CA TYR A 137 -8.33 -4.06 9.42
C TYR A 137 -9.77 -4.54 9.63
N HIS A 138 -10.66 -4.32 8.66
CA HIS A 138 -12.04 -4.78 8.75
C HIS A 138 -12.15 -6.31 8.71
N ARG A 139 -11.36 -6.99 7.86
CA ARG A 139 -11.35 -8.45 7.78
C ARG A 139 -11.03 -9.08 9.14
N ILE A 140 -10.07 -8.50 9.87
CA ILE A 140 -9.56 -9.03 11.13
C ILE A 140 -10.38 -8.56 12.34
N THR A 141 -10.79 -7.30 12.38
CA THR A 141 -11.44 -6.70 13.56
C THR A 141 -12.95 -6.52 13.44
N GLU A 142 -13.50 -6.66 12.22
CA GLU A 142 -14.87 -6.27 11.86
C GLU A 142 -15.22 -4.79 12.11
N ASN A 143 -14.24 -3.94 12.44
CA ASN A 143 -14.50 -2.56 12.88
C ASN A 143 -14.15 -1.47 11.83
N GLY A 144 -13.89 -1.86 10.58
CA GLY A 144 -13.69 -0.91 9.48
C GLY A 144 -14.88 -0.03 9.09
N LEU A 145 -16.02 -0.08 9.79
CA LEU A 145 -17.14 0.88 9.65
C LEU A 145 -17.02 2.09 10.58
N ASP A 146 -16.10 2.07 11.53
CA ASP A 146 -15.88 3.15 12.51
C ASP A 146 -15.65 4.50 11.81
N GLU A 147 -16.27 5.56 12.35
CA GLU A 147 -16.19 6.92 11.82
C GLU A 147 -14.78 7.50 11.87
N LYS A 148 -13.91 6.99 12.75
CA LYS A 148 -12.49 7.40 12.81
C LYS A 148 -11.74 7.19 11.49
N PHE A 149 -12.25 6.31 10.61
CA PHE A 149 -11.71 6.06 9.28
C PHE A 149 -12.36 6.88 8.15
N ASN A 150 -13.24 7.84 8.45
CA ASN A 150 -13.92 8.64 7.43
C ASN A 150 -12.94 9.41 6.53
N LYS A 151 -11.85 9.96 7.08
CA LYS A 151 -10.81 10.60 6.26
C LYS A 151 -10.17 9.64 5.28
N ILE A 152 -9.93 8.38 5.69
CA ILE A 152 -9.43 7.34 4.78
C ILE A 152 -10.43 7.08 3.66
N ARG A 153 -11.73 6.98 3.96
CA ARG A 153 -12.78 6.77 2.94
C ARG A 153 -12.81 7.92 1.93
N GLU A 154 -12.77 9.16 2.40
CA GLU A 154 -12.74 10.35 1.54
C GLU A 154 -11.50 10.35 0.63
N PHE A 155 -10.33 10.08 1.19
CA PHE A 155 -9.08 10.02 0.44
C PHE A 155 -9.04 8.88 -0.58
N VAL A 156 -9.37 7.66 -0.15
CA VAL A 156 -9.20 6.45 -0.96
C VAL A 156 -10.35 6.26 -1.94
N ARG A 157 -11.61 6.43 -1.53
CA ARG A 157 -12.78 6.14 -2.36
C ARG A 157 -13.26 7.37 -3.15
N ASN A 158 -13.25 8.55 -2.54
CA ASN A 158 -13.77 9.78 -3.16
C ASN A 158 -12.66 10.64 -3.78
N ASN A 159 -11.39 10.26 -3.58
CA ASN A 159 -10.23 10.99 -4.04
C ASN A 159 -10.16 12.43 -3.49
N ASN A 160 -10.70 12.67 -2.30
CA ASN A 160 -10.81 13.97 -1.66
C ASN A 160 -9.76 14.14 -0.53
N GLY A 161 -9.16 15.32 -0.39
CA GLY A 161 -8.09 15.58 0.59
C GLY A 161 -6.78 14.83 0.30
N ASP A 162 -5.86 14.78 1.26
CA ASP A 162 -4.66 13.92 1.21
C ASP A 162 -4.33 13.44 2.62
N ILE A 163 -3.74 12.26 2.74
CA ILE A 163 -3.30 11.71 4.03
C ILE A 163 -1.80 11.43 3.93
N PRO A 164 -0.97 11.90 4.88
CA PRO A 164 0.47 11.61 4.89
C PRO A 164 0.75 10.12 4.81
N LEU A 165 1.80 9.72 4.08
CA LEU A 165 2.34 8.37 4.15
C LEU A 165 3.82 8.53 4.41
N TYR A 166 4.28 8.15 5.59
CA TYR A 166 5.69 8.23 5.92
C TYR A 166 6.40 6.94 5.56
N TYR A 167 7.67 7.06 5.20
CA TYR A 167 8.52 5.95 4.79
C TYR A 167 9.84 6.02 5.56
N LEU A 168 10.23 4.88 6.13
CA LEU A 168 11.52 4.71 6.77
C LEU A 168 12.54 4.31 5.71
N VAL A 169 13.46 5.22 5.40
CA VAL A 169 14.42 5.07 4.30
C VAL A 169 15.48 4.06 4.71
N SER A 170 15.55 2.94 4.00
CA SER A 170 16.60 1.95 4.21
C SER A 170 17.97 2.47 3.78
N ASN A 171 19.02 2.03 4.48
CA ASN A 171 20.39 2.22 4.06
C ASN A 171 20.68 1.37 2.82
N ASN A 172 21.36 1.97 1.85
CA ASN A 172 21.63 1.33 0.58
C ASN A 172 22.58 0.14 0.77
N GLY A 173 22.08 -1.06 0.45
CA GLY A 173 22.81 -2.33 0.61
C GLY A 173 22.31 -3.25 1.71
N ILE A 174 21.45 -2.77 2.61
CA ILE A 174 20.89 -3.58 3.71
C ILE A 174 19.36 -3.50 3.69
N ARG A 175 18.70 -4.64 3.52
CA ARG A 175 17.26 -4.78 3.77
C ARG A 175 17.01 -5.98 4.66
N LEU A 176 16.29 -5.72 5.75
CA LEU A 176 15.71 -6.77 6.57
C LEU A 176 14.37 -7.14 5.97
N THR A 177 14.26 -8.33 5.42
CA THR A 177 13.02 -8.82 4.80
C THR A 177 12.58 -10.09 5.48
N GLU A 178 11.26 -10.27 5.55
CA GLU A 178 10.67 -11.59 5.79
C GLU A 178 10.95 -12.54 4.62
N ASN A 179 10.48 -13.78 4.73
CA ASN A 179 10.55 -14.73 3.63
C ASN A 179 9.79 -14.19 2.43
N ILE A 180 10.54 -13.78 1.39
CA ILE A 180 9.95 -13.11 0.22
C ILE A 180 8.99 -14.02 -0.54
N ASP A 181 9.07 -15.34 -0.39
CA ASP A 181 8.21 -16.30 -1.08
C ASP A 181 6.84 -16.48 -0.40
N GLU A 182 6.69 -16.02 0.84
CA GLU A 182 5.42 -16.07 1.55
C GLU A 182 4.40 -15.05 1.01
N PRO A 183 3.08 -15.34 1.12
CA PRO A 183 2.04 -14.37 0.80
C PRO A 183 2.16 -13.13 1.69
N LEU A 184 1.82 -11.97 1.14
CA LEU A 184 1.78 -10.73 1.93
C LEU A 184 0.69 -10.83 2.99
N GLU A 185 1.04 -10.64 4.25
CA GLU A 185 0.08 -10.53 5.35
C GLU A 185 0.18 -9.18 6.06
N ILE A 186 -0.99 -8.61 6.38
CA ILE A 186 -1.11 -7.40 7.20
C ILE A 186 -1.63 -7.85 8.55
N HIS A 187 -0.80 -7.72 9.59
CA HIS A 187 -1.13 -8.20 10.92
C HIS A 187 -1.65 -7.08 11.82
N PHE A 188 -2.65 -7.41 12.63
CA PHE A 188 -3.15 -6.55 13.71
C PHE A 188 -3.08 -7.31 15.04
N ASN A 189 -2.01 -7.09 15.78
CA ASN A 189 -1.88 -7.57 17.16
C ASN A 189 -2.36 -6.50 18.16
N ASP A 190 -2.54 -6.88 19.43
CA ASP A 190 -3.03 -5.98 20.48
C ASP A 190 -2.19 -4.70 20.61
N LEU A 191 -0.88 -4.79 20.40
CA LEU A 191 0.00 -3.62 20.45
C LEU A 191 -0.32 -2.65 19.31
N SER A 192 -0.43 -3.15 18.07
CA SER A 192 -0.77 -2.34 16.90
C SER A 192 -2.17 -1.71 17.02
N LEU A 193 -3.14 -2.43 17.60
CA LEU A 193 -4.48 -1.89 17.85
C LEU A 193 -4.46 -0.78 18.92
N LYS A 194 -3.75 -1.00 20.03
CA LYS A 194 -3.55 0.04 21.06
C LYS A 194 -2.85 1.27 20.50
N ILE A 195 -1.89 1.06 19.61
CA ILE A 195 -1.17 2.12 18.91
C ILE A 195 -2.12 2.95 18.04
N ILE A 196 -2.98 2.30 17.24
CA ILE A 196 -4.01 2.97 16.43
C ILE A 196 -4.95 3.78 17.34
N ASP A 197 -5.41 3.18 18.44
CA ASP A 197 -6.41 3.82 19.29
C ASP A 197 -5.82 4.97 20.13
N ASN A 198 -4.57 4.86 20.58
CA ASN A 198 -3.93 5.89 21.40
C ASN A 198 -3.30 7.01 20.58
N TYR A 199 -2.66 6.69 19.46
CA TYR A 199 -1.82 7.62 18.71
C TYR A 199 -2.26 7.79 17.25
N GLY A 200 -3.17 6.97 16.74
CA GLY A 200 -3.75 7.15 15.42
C GLY A 200 -2.90 6.70 14.24
N TYR A 201 -1.77 6.03 14.47
CA TYR A 201 -0.90 5.53 13.39
C TYR A 201 -0.93 4.02 13.27
N TYR A 202 -0.53 3.49 12.11
CA TYR A 202 -0.26 2.07 11.89
C TYR A 202 1.08 1.89 11.19
N HIS A 203 1.94 1.02 11.71
CA HIS A 203 3.19 0.65 11.07
C HIS A 203 2.92 -0.51 10.10
N PHE A 204 2.97 -0.20 8.81
CA PHE A 204 2.82 -1.14 7.72
C PHE A 204 4.20 -1.58 7.25
N THR A 205 4.53 -2.85 7.47
CA THR A 205 5.76 -3.45 6.98
C THR A 205 5.43 -4.40 5.84
N MET A 206 6.27 -4.40 4.82
CA MET A 206 6.08 -5.28 3.67
C MET A 206 7.40 -5.54 2.96
N THR A 207 7.86 -6.80 2.95
CA THR A 207 9.08 -7.21 2.23
C THR A 207 10.28 -6.30 2.52
N GLY A 208 10.39 -5.84 3.77
CA GLY A 208 11.45 -4.92 4.23
C GLY A 208 11.24 -3.43 3.95
N LEU A 209 10.16 -3.04 3.27
CA LEU A 209 9.70 -1.65 3.24
C LEU A 209 8.88 -1.36 4.50
N ASN A 210 9.08 -0.19 5.09
CA ASN A 210 8.45 0.21 6.34
C ASN A 210 7.76 1.56 6.15
N PHE A 211 6.43 1.56 6.27
CA PHE A 211 5.58 2.72 6.10
C PHE A 211 4.81 3.02 7.38
N TYR A 212 4.61 4.30 7.68
CA TYR A 212 3.76 4.74 8.79
C TYR A 212 2.55 5.45 8.22
N LEU A 213 1.37 4.86 8.47
CA LEU A 213 0.08 5.35 8.01
C LEU A 213 -0.58 6.19 9.11
N PHE A 214 -1.15 7.32 8.71
CA PHE A 214 -1.99 8.18 9.55
C PHE A 214 -3.42 7.68 9.41
N VAL A 215 -3.86 6.82 10.33
CA VAL A 215 -5.12 6.09 10.21
C VAL A 215 -6.29 6.77 10.91
N THR A 216 -6.03 7.61 11.90
CA THR A 216 -7.03 8.48 12.55
C THR A 216 -6.48 9.90 12.76
N ASP A 217 -7.35 10.82 13.16
CA ASP A 217 -6.98 12.22 13.40
C ASP A 217 -5.96 12.41 14.52
N LYS A 218 -5.90 11.47 15.47
CA LYS A 218 -4.89 11.47 16.53
C LYS A 218 -3.46 11.44 15.98
N ALA A 219 -3.23 10.90 14.78
CA ALA A 219 -1.89 10.87 14.19
C ALA A 219 -1.29 12.26 13.99
N TYR A 220 -2.13 13.25 13.63
CA TYR A 220 -1.67 14.63 13.43
C TYR A 220 -1.27 15.31 14.75
N GLU A 221 -1.86 14.88 15.87
CA GLU A 221 -1.56 15.37 17.22
C GLU A 221 -0.36 14.65 17.85
N ASN A 222 0.04 13.49 17.29
CA ASN A 222 1.03 12.60 17.88
C ASN A 222 2.22 12.33 16.93
N ILE A 223 2.60 13.31 16.10
CA ILE A 223 3.72 13.16 15.17
C ILE A 223 5.06 12.91 15.90
N ASP A 224 5.27 13.56 17.05
CA ASP A 224 6.47 13.37 17.87
C ASP A 224 6.66 11.91 18.31
N PHE A 225 5.55 11.19 18.51
CA PHE A 225 5.60 9.79 18.88
C PHE A 225 6.19 8.94 17.74
N ILE A 226 5.71 9.14 16.50
CA ILE A 226 6.18 8.35 15.35
C ILE A 226 7.62 8.70 14.99
N GLU A 227 8.00 9.97 15.11
CA GLU A 227 9.38 10.40 14.88
C GLU A 227 10.32 9.76 15.91
N LYS A 228 9.89 9.68 17.18
CA LYS A 228 10.65 8.99 18.22
C LYS A 228 10.80 7.49 17.93
N GLU A 229 9.74 6.80 17.49
CA GLU A 229 9.83 5.38 17.12
C GLU A 229 10.71 5.17 15.89
N ALA A 230 10.57 6.01 14.86
CA ALA A 230 11.41 5.97 13.67
C ALA A 230 12.89 6.20 14.02
N ASN A 231 13.19 7.19 14.85
CA ASN A 231 14.56 7.50 15.29
C ASN A 231 15.19 6.35 16.10
N LYS A 232 14.41 5.59 16.87
CA LYS A 232 14.91 4.37 17.53
C LYS A 232 15.32 3.30 16.51
N LEU A 233 14.57 3.14 15.43
CA LEU A 233 14.87 2.18 14.36
C LEU A 233 16.05 2.64 13.50
N ILE A 234 16.17 3.95 13.23
CA ILE A 234 17.31 4.55 12.54
C ILE A 234 18.59 4.29 13.34
N GLY A 235 18.59 4.60 14.64
CA GLY A 235 19.70 4.30 15.54
C GLY A 235 21.04 4.81 15.00
N SER A 236 21.94 3.90 14.65
CA SER A 236 23.27 4.22 14.10
C SER A 236 23.30 4.55 12.61
N GLY A 237 22.17 4.44 11.91
CA GLY A 237 22.14 4.56 10.45
C GLY A 237 22.44 3.25 9.71
N PHE A 238 22.64 2.13 10.43
CA PHE A 238 23.07 0.87 9.80
C PHE A 238 22.01 0.30 8.85
N VAL A 239 20.76 0.18 9.31
CA VAL A 239 19.65 -0.38 8.51
C VAL A 239 18.79 0.70 7.87
N PHE A 240 18.51 1.79 8.60
CA PHE A 240 17.68 2.90 8.13
C PHE A 240 18.44 4.20 8.32
N ILE A 241 18.30 5.13 7.39
CA ILE A 241 19.07 6.39 7.36
C ILE A 241 18.21 7.63 7.55
N ASP A 242 16.91 7.55 7.30
CA ASP A 242 16.03 8.72 7.34
C ASP A 242 14.56 8.32 7.52
N PHE A 243 13.73 9.29 7.87
CA PHE A 243 12.28 9.15 8.03
C PHE A 243 11.59 10.32 7.32
N ILE A 244 10.93 10.02 6.20
CA ILE A 244 10.41 11.07 5.29
C ILE A 244 8.93 10.88 5.02
N GLU A 245 8.22 11.99 4.80
CA GLU A 245 6.90 11.92 4.17
C GLU A 245 7.07 11.66 2.67
N LEU A 246 6.36 10.65 2.16
CA LEU A 246 6.39 10.27 0.76
C LEU A 246 5.62 11.28 -0.10
N LYS A 247 6.36 12.21 -0.71
CA LYS A 247 5.84 13.18 -1.69
C LYS A 247 5.87 12.65 -3.11
N ARG A 248 6.83 11.78 -3.41
CA ARG A 248 7.01 11.15 -4.72
C ARG A 248 7.45 9.71 -4.55
N ILE A 249 6.87 8.81 -5.35
CA ILE A 249 7.17 7.38 -5.28
C ILE A 249 8.65 7.04 -5.52
N ASN A 250 9.37 7.88 -6.26
CA ASN A 250 10.80 7.68 -6.55
C ASN A 250 11.71 8.02 -5.36
N GLN A 251 11.17 8.56 -4.26
CA GLN A 251 11.90 8.66 -2.99
C GLN A 251 12.03 7.28 -2.31
N ILE A 252 11.25 6.29 -2.73
CA ILE A 252 11.44 4.91 -2.30
C ILE A 252 12.52 4.32 -3.19
N ASP A 253 13.69 4.07 -2.61
CA ASP A 253 14.70 3.28 -3.30
C ASP A 253 14.28 1.81 -3.26
N PHE A 254 13.98 1.25 -4.43
CA PHE A 254 13.68 -0.16 -4.62
C PHE A 254 14.95 -1.00 -4.83
N THR A 255 16.06 -0.36 -5.15
CA THR A 255 17.32 -1.01 -5.47
C THR A 255 18.13 -1.25 -4.20
N LEU A 256 18.81 -2.40 -4.10
CA LEU A 256 19.75 -2.67 -3.01
C LEU A 256 21.12 -2.03 -3.26
N ASN A 257 21.28 -1.29 -4.35
CA ASN A 257 22.55 -0.75 -4.79
C ASN A 257 22.45 0.77 -4.79
N ASN A 258 23.33 1.41 -4.03
CA ASN A 258 23.46 2.86 -3.89
C ASN A 258 23.57 3.54 -5.27
N TRP A 259 22.48 4.12 -5.78
CA TRP A 259 22.57 5.00 -6.93
C TRP A 259 22.47 6.42 -6.39
N GLY A 260 23.63 7.08 -6.25
CA GLY A 260 23.67 8.53 -6.19
C GLY A 260 22.80 9.09 -7.31
N ILE A 261 21.88 9.96 -6.92
CA ILE A 261 21.04 10.77 -7.81
C ILE A 261 21.92 11.39 -8.89
#